data_AF-A0A9D8GRM7-F1
#
_entry.id   AF-A0A9D8GRM7-F1
#
_cell.length_a   1.000
_cell.length_b   1.000
_cell.length_c   1.000
_cell.angle_alpha   90.00
_cell.angle_beta   90.00
_cell.angle_gamma   90.00
#
_symmetry.space_group_name_H-M   'P 1'
#
loop_
_entity.id
_entity.type
_entity.pdbx_description
1 polymer ?
#
loop_
_entity_poly.entity_id
_entity_poly.type
_entity_poly.pdbx_seq_one_letter_code
_entity_poly.pdbx_strand_id
1 'polypeptide(L)'
;MRLLEPIRINTMTVPNRVVVPAMVTRLSGEDGFVNEAVIDRYVRYARGGVGLIVVEAMAVHQAKSGPLLRIGDDAFLPGHRDLVRRVHDASDSKIVPQIIHFMKVARSGWRQTIDSLTVDDIEGIIDAFGNAAARAREAGYDGVELHSAHAYTLSSFLSARNPRRDDYDGRTLEGRLRMFGRVMTRVRAKVGADFPVGVRFLAEECIKDGYTVEDAKLIALRMAQLGVDYISLSVGGKFEDAVHRPGQPLYPYTGYSGDRCMPGDWYPSLPHAQLAADIKSFINAKGFAMPVVSVGKIADPGDAERLVQQGRADMIGMARQLLADPDWVNKVRAGRSAQIIRCIYCNVCKQLDENFKEVHCFLWPKGARQAPEDAAIADPQGKSPAWAAEGAGVAAELRDGEIRLSWKRAQAGGAVAGYDVYRAEDDGEERVAEAVKGNHFTDRRVLGGMRYRYYVRAYDAGGRMSCPSNIVTVDVPLPRYEDRDIARKPLQGNASW
;
A
#
# COMPACT_ATOMS: atom_id res chain seq x y z
N MET A 1 -18.87 -0.43 12.08
CA MET A 1 -17.55 -0.90 11.64
C MET A 1 -16.50 -0.04 12.33
N ARG A 2 -15.61 -0.65 13.13
CA ARG A 2 -14.53 0.05 13.83
C ARG A 2 -13.65 0.84 12.87
N LEU A 3 -13.49 0.34 11.64
CA LEU A 3 -12.79 1.02 10.53
C LEU A 3 -13.34 2.41 10.23
N LEU A 4 -14.64 2.64 10.41
CA LEU A 4 -15.30 3.93 10.14
C LEU A 4 -15.36 4.85 11.36
N GLU A 5 -14.90 4.40 12.53
CA GLU A 5 -14.87 5.22 13.73
C GLU A 5 -13.67 6.16 13.72
N PRO A 6 -13.81 7.38 14.29
CA PRO A 6 -12.69 8.29 14.44
C PRO A 6 -11.54 7.71 15.28
N ILE A 7 -10.33 8.24 15.05
CA ILE A 7 -9.14 7.94 15.84
C ILE A 7 -8.34 9.22 16.09
N ARG A 8 -7.80 9.37 17.30
CA ARG A 8 -6.97 10.51 17.67
C ARG A 8 -5.49 10.21 17.43
N ILE A 9 -4.79 11.13 16.78
CA ILE A 9 -3.34 11.17 16.62
C ILE A 9 -2.88 12.51 17.21
N ASN A 10 -2.33 12.49 18.42
CA ASN A 10 -1.94 13.70 19.15
C ASN A 10 -3.13 14.70 19.26
N THR A 11 -3.04 15.89 18.66
CA THR A 11 -4.14 16.88 18.64
C THR A 11 -5.14 16.66 17.51
N MET A 12 -4.76 15.90 16.48
CA MET A 12 -5.57 15.63 15.30
C MET A 12 -6.57 14.50 15.56
N THR A 13 -7.85 14.75 15.22
CA THR A 13 -8.88 13.70 15.17
C THR A 13 -9.13 13.34 13.72
N VAL A 14 -8.74 12.13 13.34
CA VAL A 14 -8.97 11.58 12.00
C VAL A 14 -10.38 10.97 11.98
N PRO A 15 -11.25 11.30 11.01
CA PRO A 15 -12.67 10.95 11.07
C PRO A 15 -12.96 9.46 10.85
N ASN A 16 -12.01 8.71 10.31
CA ASN A 16 -12.05 7.25 10.19
C ASN A 16 -10.63 6.68 10.02
N ARG A 17 -10.51 5.35 10.01
CA ARG A 17 -9.23 4.64 10.06
C ARG A 17 -8.67 4.28 8.68
N VAL A 18 -9.14 4.93 7.61
CA VAL A 18 -8.65 4.71 6.24
C VAL A 18 -7.64 5.81 5.88
N VAL A 19 -6.49 5.39 5.38
CA VAL A 19 -5.38 6.27 5.00
C VAL A 19 -5.12 6.13 3.50
N VAL A 20 -4.92 7.25 2.80
CA VAL A 20 -4.21 7.27 1.50
C VAL A 20 -2.73 7.45 1.80
N PRO A 21 -1.88 6.41 1.66
CA PRO A 21 -0.44 6.57 1.79
C PRO A 21 0.10 7.36 0.59
N ALA A 22 1.20 8.06 0.79
CA ALA A 22 1.87 8.83 -0.26
C ALA A 22 2.11 7.98 -1.53
N MET A 23 1.73 8.54 -2.68
CA MET A 23 1.94 8.00 -4.02
C MET A 23 2.39 9.14 -4.94
N VAL A 24 3.58 9.04 -5.52
CA VAL A 24 4.04 10.03 -6.51
C VAL A 24 3.09 10.01 -7.72
N THR A 25 2.52 11.16 -8.03
CA THR A 25 1.51 11.35 -9.08
C THR A 25 2.13 11.81 -10.40
N ARG A 26 3.28 12.50 -10.31
CA ARG A 26 3.96 13.19 -11.42
C ARG A 26 3.15 14.33 -12.03
N LEU A 27 2.16 14.86 -11.29
CA LEU A 27 1.31 15.96 -11.74
C LEU A 27 1.92 17.35 -11.52
N SER A 28 2.88 17.51 -10.60
CA SER A 28 3.48 18.82 -10.28
C SER A 28 4.29 19.41 -11.45
N GLY A 29 4.76 18.60 -12.40
CA GLY A 29 5.76 19.03 -13.37
C GLY A 29 7.14 19.27 -12.73
N GLU A 30 8.12 19.68 -13.53
CA GLU A 30 9.52 19.87 -13.08
C GLU A 30 9.74 21.07 -12.14
N ASP A 31 8.79 22.01 -12.10
CA ASP A 31 8.84 23.18 -11.23
C ASP A 31 8.57 22.83 -9.76
N GLY A 32 7.93 21.69 -9.50
CA GLY A 32 7.65 21.16 -8.17
C GLY A 32 6.57 21.93 -7.39
N PHE A 33 5.81 22.80 -8.06
CA PHE A 33 4.72 23.55 -7.43
C PHE A 33 3.44 22.71 -7.37
N VAL A 34 2.61 23.02 -6.37
CA VAL A 34 1.22 22.58 -6.38
C VAL A 34 0.50 23.33 -7.51
N ASN A 35 -0.23 22.58 -8.34
CA ASN A 35 -1.08 23.09 -9.41
C ASN A 35 -2.49 22.49 -9.32
N GLU A 36 -3.44 22.94 -10.16
CA GLU A 36 -4.83 22.48 -10.12
C GLU A 36 -4.96 20.95 -10.25
N ALA A 37 -4.14 20.29 -11.10
CA ALA A 37 -4.23 18.84 -11.26
C ALA A 37 -3.84 18.08 -9.98
N VAL A 38 -2.85 18.59 -9.24
CA VAL A 38 -2.48 18.11 -7.90
C VAL A 38 -3.64 18.32 -6.94
N ILE A 39 -4.20 19.54 -6.89
CA ILE A 39 -5.33 19.88 -6.01
C ILE A 39 -6.52 18.95 -6.27
N ASP A 40 -6.93 18.80 -7.53
CA ASP A 40 -8.03 17.95 -7.93
C ASP A 40 -7.84 16.49 -7.48
N ARG A 41 -6.61 15.96 -7.53
CA ARG A 41 -6.30 14.59 -7.08
C ARG A 41 -6.58 14.42 -5.59
N TYR A 42 -6.14 15.36 -4.76
CA TYR A 42 -6.28 15.23 -3.30
C TYR A 42 -7.67 15.64 -2.81
N VAL A 43 -8.31 16.63 -3.44
CA VAL A 43 -9.72 16.95 -3.21
C VAL A 43 -10.61 15.76 -3.58
N ARG A 44 -10.26 15.00 -4.62
CA ARG A 44 -10.99 13.79 -5.00
C ARG A 44 -10.96 12.70 -3.91
N TYR A 45 -9.81 12.51 -3.23
CA TYR A 45 -9.72 11.63 -2.05
C TYR A 45 -10.54 12.16 -0.88
N ALA A 46 -10.51 13.47 -0.64
CA ALA A 46 -11.26 14.12 0.42
C ALA A 46 -12.78 13.92 0.26
N ARG A 47 -13.31 14.20 -0.94
CA ARG A 47 -14.73 13.93 -1.31
C ARG A 47 -15.11 12.46 -1.15
N GLY A 48 -14.16 11.55 -1.37
CA GLY A 48 -14.31 10.12 -1.17
C GLY A 48 -14.48 9.67 0.29
N GLY A 49 -14.28 10.59 1.24
CA GLY A 49 -14.50 10.37 2.67
C GLY A 49 -13.34 9.71 3.40
N VAL A 50 -12.12 9.74 2.83
CA VAL A 50 -10.90 9.18 3.44
C VAL A 50 -10.61 9.83 4.80
N GLY A 51 -10.09 9.06 5.75
CA GLY A 51 -9.69 9.58 7.07
C GLY A 51 -8.48 10.50 6.98
N LEU A 52 -7.33 9.93 6.60
CA LEU A 52 -6.05 10.64 6.50
C LEU A 52 -5.48 10.55 5.08
N ILE A 53 -5.13 11.70 4.51
CA ILE A 53 -4.53 11.85 3.19
C ILE A 53 -3.06 12.22 3.39
N VAL A 54 -2.16 11.30 3.05
CA VAL A 54 -0.73 11.59 2.99
C VAL A 54 -0.41 12.01 1.56
N VAL A 55 -0.13 13.30 1.38
CA VAL A 55 0.27 13.88 0.09
C VAL A 55 1.63 13.28 -0.31
N GLU A 56 1.80 13.07 -1.61
CA GLU A 56 3.00 12.47 -2.20
C GLU A 56 4.32 13.04 -1.70
N ALA A 57 5.40 12.31 -1.97
CA ALA A 57 6.74 12.66 -1.52
C ALA A 57 7.13 14.10 -1.91
N MET A 58 7.37 14.94 -0.90
CA MET A 58 7.76 16.35 -1.05
C MET A 58 9.22 16.55 -0.68
N ALA A 59 10.03 16.99 -1.65
CA ALA A 59 11.43 17.23 -1.40
C ALA A 59 11.63 18.37 -0.40
N VAL A 60 12.46 18.13 0.61
CA VAL A 60 12.88 19.15 1.60
C VAL A 60 13.98 20.08 1.06
N HIS A 61 14.56 19.75 -0.10
CA HIS A 61 15.63 20.51 -0.73
C HIS A 61 15.22 20.99 -2.14
N GLN A 62 16.04 21.86 -2.73
CA GLN A 62 15.77 22.46 -4.04
C GLN A 62 16.21 21.63 -5.26
N ALA A 63 16.90 20.50 -5.06
CA ALA A 63 17.37 19.72 -6.20
C ALA A 63 16.20 19.23 -7.06
N LYS A 64 16.25 19.57 -8.36
CA LYS A 64 15.29 19.09 -9.35
C LYS A 64 15.49 17.60 -9.56
N SER A 65 14.51 16.79 -9.17
CA SER A 65 14.54 15.34 -9.39
C SER A 65 13.14 14.88 -9.78
N GLY A 66 12.92 14.84 -11.09
CA GLY A 66 11.61 14.56 -11.65
C GLY A 66 10.51 15.54 -11.19
N PRO A 67 9.27 15.25 -11.57
CA PRO A 67 8.08 15.98 -11.16
C PRO A 67 7.64 15.54 -9.76
N LEU A 68 8.43 15.93 -8.75
CA LEU A 68 8.09 15.82 -7.33
C LEU A 68 7.70 17.20 -6.80
N LEU A 69 6.69 17.23 -5.93
CA LEU A 69 6.37 18.41 -5.13
C LEU A 69 7.55 18.80 -4.23
N ARG A 70 7.61 20.08 -3.85
CA ARG A 70 8.69 20.62 -3.01
C ARG A 70 8.11 21.46 -1.90
N ILE A 71 8.73 21.40 -0.73
CA ILE A 71 8.40 22.21 0.45
C ILE A 71 9.67 22.79 1.10
N GLY A 72 10.78 22.80 0.36
CA GLY A 72 12.09 23.25 0.84
C GLY A 72 12.29 24.77 0.88
N ASP A 73 11.37 25.56 0.33
CA ASP A 73 11.46 27.03 0.21
C ASP A 73 10.08 27.67 0.36
N ASP A 74 10.05 28.93 0.79
CA ASP A 74 8.83 29.69 1.06
C ASP A 74 8.03 29.96 -0.23
N ALA A 75 8.69 29.95 -1.40
CA ALA A 75 8.03 30.11 -2.69
C ALA A 75 6.94 29.04 -2.94
N PHE A 76 7.05 27.85 -2.36
CA PHE A 76 6.06 26.78 -2.52
C PHE A 76 4.83 26.94 -1.62
N LEU A 77 4.92 27.73 -0.54
CA LEU A 77 3.87 27.86 0.48
C LEU A 77 2.48 28.25 -0.06
N PRO A 78 2.34 29.20 -1.01
CA PRO A 78 1.01 29.60 -1.50
C PRO A 78 0.21 28.44 -2.09
N GLY A 79 0.86 27.58 -2.89
CA GLY A 79 0.20 26.41 -3.48
C GLY A 79 -0.18 25.36 -2.43
N HIS A 80 0.66 25.16 -1.42
CA HIS A 80 0.33 24.27 -0.31
C HIS A 80 -0.84 24.76 0.53
N ARG A 81 -0.91 26.07 0.83
CA ARG A 81 -2.05 26.69 1.52
C ARG A 81 -3.36 26.45 0.76
N ASP A 82 -3.34 26.62 -0.56
CA ASP A 82 -4.54 26.41 -1.36
C ASP A 82 -4.95 24.93 -1.39
N LEU A 83 -4.01 24.00 -1.57
CA LEU A 83 -4.28 22.56 -1.50
C LEU A 83 -4.92 22.16 -0.17
N VAL A 84 -4.32 22.58 0.96
CA VAL A 84 -4.83 22.27 2.30
C VAL A 84 -6.25 22.81 2.46
N ARG A 85 -6.46 24.09 2.18
CA ARG A 85 -7.77 24.73 2.27
C ARG A 85 -8.82 24.01 1.44
N ARG A 86 -8.51 23.70 0.17
CA ARG A 86 -9.44 23.01 -0.74
C ARG A 86 -9.80 21.60 -0.29
N VAL A 87 -8.89 20.90 0.39
CA VAL A 87 -9.16 19.59 0.99
C VAL A 87 -10.06 19.72 2.22
N HIS A 88 -9.77 20.67 3.12
CA HIS A 88 -10.59 20.94 4.30
C HIS A 88 -12.00 21.46 3.93
N ASP A 89 -12.13 22.25 2.86
CA ASP A 89 -13.42 22.71 2.35
C ASP A 89 -14.27 21.55 1.79
N ALA A 90 -13.63 20.46 1.35
CA ALA A 90 -14.30 19.34 0.69
C ALA A 90 -14.77 18.25 1.66
N SER A 91 -14.11 18.08 2.81
CA SER A 91 -14.48 17.09 3.84
C SER A 91 -13.72 17.29 5.15
N ASP A 92 -14.09 16.51 6.19
CA ASP A 92 -13.36 16.41 7.45
C ASP A 92 -12.04 15.62 7.34
N SER A 93 -11.64 15.20 6.13
CA SER A 93 -10.40 14.47 5.90
C SER A 93 -9.21 15.27 6.41
N LYS A 94 -8.28 14.57 7.06
CA LYS A 94 -7.02 15.15 7.50
C LYS A 94 -5.98 15.02 6.40
N ILE A 95 -5.11 16.00 6.28
CA ILE A 95 -4.10 16.05 5.22
C ILE A 95 -2.74 16.37 5.81
N VAL A 96 -1.75 15.56 5.44
CA VAL A 96 -0.34 15.72 5.86
C VAL A 96 0.57 15.54 4.65
N PRO A 97 1.68 16.29 4.53
CA PRO A 97 2.67 16.03 3.51
C PRO A 97 3.63 14.93 3.97
N GLN A 98 4.03 14.05 3.07
CA GLN A 98 5.18 13.17 3.30
C GLN A 98 6.46 13.89 2.87
N ILE A 99 7.26 14.34 3.84
CA ILE A 99 8.49 15.07 3.56
C ILE A 99 9.68 14.10 3.43
N ILE A 100 10.51 14.35 2.41
CA ILE A 100 11.55 13.41 1.97
C ILE A 100 12.85 14.12 1.61
N HIS A 101 13.96 13.43 1.82
CA HIS A 101 15.26 13.74 1.23
C HIS A 101 15.75 12.53 0.44
N PHE A 102 16.31 12.77 -0.74
CA PHE A 102 16.88 11.73 -1.60
C PHE A 102 18.27 12.14 -2.10
N MET A 103 19.09 11.14 -2.41
CA MET A 103 20.44 11.34 -2.93
C MET A 103 20.45 11.23 -4.45
N LYS A 104 21.53 11.74 -5.07
CA LYS A 104 21.66 11.76 -6.53
C LYS A 104 21.69 10.34 -7.12
N VAL A 105 20.89 10.13 -8.16
CA VAL A 105 20.92 8.92 -9.01
C VAL A 105 21.16 9.34 -10.45
N ALA A 106 22.19 8.79 -11.08
CA ALA A 106 22.55 9.07 -12.47
C ALA A 106 21.94 8.05 -13.44
N ARG A 107 21.80 8.42 -14.70
CA ARG A 107 21.33 7.53 -15.79
C ARG A 107 22.27 6.35 -16.06
N SER A 108 23.53 6.43 -15.61
CA SER A 108 24.49 5.33 -15.68
C SER A 108 24.22 4.22 -14.66
N GLY A 109 23.26 4.42 -13.75
CA GLY A 109 23.05 3.55 -12.60
C GLY A 109 23.93 3.89 -11.39
N TRP A 110 24.90 4.81 -11.54
CA TRP A 110 25.64 5.33 -10.39
C TRP A 110 24.69 6.08 -9.45
N ARG A 111 24.87 5.88 -8.15
CA ARG A 111 24.11 6.58 -7.11
C ARG A 111 25.05 7.08 -6.02
N GLN A 112 24.72 8.25 -5.48
CA GLN A 112 25.32 8.73 -4.25
C GLN A 112 24.77 7.91 -3.08
N THR A 113 25.65 7.56 -2.15
CA THR A 113 25.35 6.78 -0.94
C THR A 113 25.62 7.60 0.30
N ILE A 114 25.11 7.17 1.44
CA ILE A 114 25.19 7.95 2.69
C ILE A 114 26.62 8.14 3.21
N ASP A 115 27.57 7.28 2.85
CA ASP A 115 29.00 7.44 3.13
C ASP A 115 29.67 8.55 2.33
N SER A 116 29.02 9.02 1.25
CA SER A 116 29.48 10.20 0.52
C SER A 116 29.12 11.52 1.22
N LEU A 117 28.27 11.49 2.25
CA LEU A 117 27.82 12.71 2.95
C LEU A 117 28.81 13.09 4.04
N THR A 118 29.24 14.35 4.03
CA THR A 118 30.00 14.95 5.13
C THR A 118 29.11 15.18 6.35
N VAL A 119 29.71 15.49 7.50
CA VAL A 119 28.94 15.87 8.70
C VAL A 119 28.10 17.13 8.42
N ASP A 120 28.66 18.12 7.72
CA ASP A 120 27.95 19.36 7.37
C ASP A 120 26.78 19.11 6.41
N ASP A 121 26.93 18.20 5.44
CA ASP A 121 25.81 17.77 4.58
C ASP A 121 24.68 17.18 5.43
N ILE A 122 25.03 16.35 6.42
CA ILE A 122 24.05 15.71 7.31
C ILE A 122 23.33 16.77 8.16
N GLU A 123 24.05 17.77 8.70
CA GLU A 123 23.43 18.90 9.41
C GLU A 123 22.46 19.67 8.52
N GLY A 124 22.87 19.98 7.28
CA GLY A 124 22.02 20.68 6.32
C GLY A 124 20.74 19.90 6.01
N ILE A 125 20.82 18.58 5.90
CA ILE A 125 19.65 17.70 5.71
C ILE A 125 18.72 17.73 6.92
N ILE A 126 19.27 17.64 8.14
CA ILE A 126 18.50 17.71 9.39
C ILE A 126 17.72 19.03 9.46
N ASP A 127 18.38 20.13 9.12
CA ASP A 127 17.77 21.47 9.12
C ASP A 127 16.69 21.62 8.05
N ALA A 128 16.91 21.03 6.86
CA ALA A 128 15.92 21.01 5.79
C ALA A 128 14.63 20.29 6.21
N PHE A 129 14.72 19.14 6.89
CA PHE A 129 13.53 18.46 7.44
C PHE A 129 12.77 19.33 8.45
N GLY A 130 13.49 20.00 9.37
CA GLY A 130 12.86 20.90 10.34
C GLY A 130 12.15 22.09 9.70
N ASN A 131 12.80 22.73 8.73
CA ASN A 131 12.22 23.88 8.03
C ASN A 131 11.03 23.47 7.12
N ALA A 132 11.11 22.31 6.47
CA ALA A 132 9.99 21.73 5.72
C ALA A 132 8.77 21.45 6.63
N ALA A 133 9.00 20.91 7.83
CA ALA A 133 7.92 20.68 8.79
C ALA A 133 7.30 21.99 9.32
N ALA A 134 8.13 23.03 9.56
CA ALA A 134 7.64 24.36 9.91
C ALA A 134 6.73 24.93 8.81
N ARG A 135 7.15 24.82 7.55
CA ARG A 135 6.36 25.25 6.38
C ARG A 135 5.08 24.46 6.23
N ALA A 136 5.09 23.15 6.51
CA ALA A 136 3.87 22.35 6.50
C ALA A 136 2.86 22.86 7.56
N ARG A 137 3.32 23.14 8.78
CA ARG A 137 2.49 23.74 9.83
C ARG A 137 1.97 25.12 9.40
N GLU A 138 2.82 25.96 8.82
CA GLU A 138 2.46 27.30 8.33
C GLU A 138 1.46 27.27 7.16
N ALA A 139 1.54 26.24 6.31
CA ALA A 139 0.60 26.03 5.22
C ALA A 139 -0.77 25.51 5.69
N GLY A 140 -0.91 25.14 6.98
CA GLY A 140 -2.15 24.69 7.59
C GLY A 140 -2.38 23.17 7.51
N TYR A 141 -1.39 22.38 7.11
CA TYR A 141 -1.51 20.91 7.15
C TYR A 141 -1.82 20.44 8.58
N ASP A 142 -2.52 19.32 8.72
CA ASP A 142 -2.91 18.79 10.04
C ASP A 142 -1.74 18.10 10.78
N GLY A 143 -0.57 18.00 10.15
CA GLY A 143 0.61 17.29 10.64
C GLY A 143 1.64 17.09 9.52
N VAL A 144 2.66 16.27 9.77
CA VAL A 144 3.66 15.83 8.77
C VAL A 144 3.95 14.33 8.89
N GLU A 145 4.33 13.70 7.78
CA GLU A 145 4.90 12.36 7.78
C GLU A 145 6.37 12.38 7.35
N LEU A 146 7.27 11.90 8.21
CA LEU A 146 8.68 11.76 7.89
C LEU A 146 8.92 10.50 7.06
N HIS A 147 9.49 10.64 5.87
CA HIS A 147 9.79 9.48 5.04
C HIS A 147 11.13 8.83 5.39
N SER A 148 11.07 7.72 6.13
CA SER A 148 12.19 6.86 6.51
C SER A 148 12.08 5.45 5.93
N ALA A 149 11.52 5.33 4.73
CA ALA A 149 11.32 4.06 4.03
C ALA A 149 12.09 4.00 2.70
N HIS A 150 12.06 2.81 2.08
CA HIS A 150 12.54 2.54 0.73
C HIS A 150 14.04 2.85 0.56
N ALA A 151 14.44 3.51 -0.53
CA ALA A 151 15.82 3.74 -0.91
C ALA A 151 16.32 5.17 -0.63
N TYR A 152 15.61 5.90 0.24
CA TYR A 152 15.84 7.32 0.49
C TYR A 152 16.68 7.55 1.75
N THR A 153 17.15 8.79 1.95
CA THR A 153 18.28 9.09 2.86
C THR A 153 18.07 8.57 4.28
N LEU A 154 16.94 8.84 4.92
CA LEU A 154 16.70 8.37 6.30
C LEU A 154 16.67 6.82 6.38
N SER A 155 16.06 6.17 5.38
CA SER A 155 16.06 4.70 5.28
C SER A 155 17.46 4.13 5.02
N SER A 156 18.30 4.82 4.26
CA SER A 156 19.69 4.41 4.03
C SER A 156 20.53 4.47 5.30
N PHE A 157 20.37 5.50 6.15
CA PHE A 157 21.01 5.55 7.48
C PHE A 157 20.51 4.44 8.39
N LEU A 158 19.20 4.16 8.33
CA LEU A 158 18.55 3.13 9.14
C LEU A 158 18.89 1.69 8.71
N SER A 159 19.32 1.49 7.46
CA SER A 159 19.58 0.16 6.89
C SER A 159 20.70 -0.59 7.62
N ALA A 160 20.59 -1.90 7.74
CA ALA A 160 21.67 -2.75 8.25
C ALA A 160 22.93 -2.72 7.36
N ARG A 161 22.77 -2.28 6.10
CA ARG A 161 23.88 -2.08 5.15
C ARG A 161 24.57 -0.72 5.25
N ASN A 162 24.21 0.12 6.22
CA ASN A 162 24.86 1.41 6.44
C ASN A 162 26.39 1.21 6.62
N PRO A 163 27.23 1.73 5.70
CA PRO A 163 28.67 1.48 5.74
C PRO A 163 29.43 2.45 6.66
N ARG A 164 28.76 3.46 7.23
CA ARG A 164 29.41 4.47 8.06
C ARG A 164 29.99 3.89 9.35
N ARG A 165 31.03 4.55 9.88
CA ARG A 165 31.80 4.14 11.07
C ARG A 165 32.08 5.31 12.03
N ASP A 166 31.39 6.43 11.82
CA ASP A 166 31.40 7.61 12.68
C ASP A 166 30.21 7.53 13.67
N ASP A 167 29.73 8.67 14.18
CA ASP A 167 28.58 8.71 15.10
C ASP A 167 27.31 8.04 14.55
N TYR A 168 27.23 7.87 13.23
CA TYR A 168 26.15 7.18 12.51
C TYR A 168 26.50 5.71 12.18
N ASP A 169 27.35 5.07 12.99
CA ASP A 169 27.88 3.72 12.74
C ASP A 169 26.77 2.70 12.45
N GLY A 170 26.80 2.16 11.23
CA GLY A 170 25.82 1.18 10.77
C GLY A 170 25.87 -0.17 11.49
N ARG A 171 26.96 -0.48 12.22
CA ARG A 171 27.10 -1.73 12.99
C ARG A 171 26.24 -1.78 14.24
N THR A 172 25.73 -0.63 14.69
CA THR A 172 24.88 -0.55 15.90
C THR A 172 23.50 -0.02 15.53
N LEU A 173 22.46 -0.50 16.22
CA LEU A 173 21.10 0.00 16.00
C LEU A 173 20.99 1.50 16.36
N GLU A 174 21.65 1.95 17.43
CA GLU A 174 21.64 3.36 17.84
C GLU A 174 22.35 4.28 16.85
N GLY A 175 23.49 3.86 16.29
CA GLY A 175 24.16 4.62 15.22
C GLY A 175 23.27 4.78 13.98
N ARG A 176 22.59 3.70 13.57
CA ARG A 176 21.60 3.73 12.48
C ARG A 176 20.40 4.64 12.77
N LEU A 177 19.93 4.69 14.01
CA LEU A 177 18.81 5.52 14.45
C LEU A 177 19.18 6.99 14.71
N ARG A 178 20.47 7.31 14.85
CA ARG A 178 20.93 8.65 15.21
C ARG A 178 20.43 9.72 14.25
N MET A 179 20.52 9.49 12.94
CA MET A 179 20.03 10.44 11.93
C MET A 179 18.54 10.74 12.13
N PHE A 180 17.71 9.71 12.29
CA PHE A 180 16.28 9.87 12.53
C PHE A 180 16.00 10.64 13.84
N GLY A 181 16.68 10.28 14.94
CA GLY A 181 16.51 10.96 16.22
C GLY A 181 16.86 12.46 16.17
N ARG A 182 17.90 12.82 15.42
CA ARG A 182 18.28 14.22 15.20
C ARG A 182 17.28 14.98 14.34
N VAL A 183 16.78 14.36 13.27
CA VAL A 183 15.67 14.91 12.47
C VAL A 183 14.43 15.12 13.34
N MET A 184 14.04 14.13 14.14
CA MET A 184 12.88 14.23 15.02
C MET A 184 13.03 15.37 16.02
N THR A 185 14.21 15.50 16.64
CA THR A 185 14.54 16.60 17.55
C THR A 185 14.40 17.96 16.86
N ARG A 186 14.96 18.11 15.66
CA ARG A 186 14.90 19.35 14.89
C ARG A 186 13.48 19.70 14.43
N VAL A 187 12.71 18.71 13.99
CA VAL A 187 11.30 18.87 13.62
C VAL A 187 10.50 19.31 14.84
N ARG A 188 10.62 18.63 15.97
CA ARG A 188 9.92 19.00 17.21
C ARG A 188 10.27 20.40 17.70
N ALA A 189 11.53 20.82 17.60
CA ALA A 189 11.93 22.19 17.93
C ALA A 189 11.24 23.25 17.05
N LYS A 190 10.89 22.91 15.80
CA LYS A 190 10.27 23.81 14.83
C LYS A 190 8.75 23.82 14.89
N VAL A 191 8.13 22.66 15.15
CA VAL A 191 6.68 22.47 15.08
C VAL A 191 6.03 22.23 16.44
N GLY A 192 6.76 22.19 17.54
CA GLY A 192 6.20 21.95 18.87
C GLY A 192 5.68 20.52 19.09
N ALA A 193 5.14 20.30 20.28
CA ALA A 193 4.60 19.01 20.72
C ALA A 193 3.14 18.80 20.29
N ASP A 194 2.41 19.86 19.96
CA ASP A 194 1.00 19.84 19.59
C ASP A 194 0.76 19.52 18.11
N PHE A 195 1.77 19.63 17.26
CA PHE A 195 1.65 19.33 15.84
C PHE A 195 1.95 17.85 15.56
N PRO A 196 1.02 17.08 14.97
CA PRO A 196 1.23 15.67 14.69
C PRO A 196 2.44 15.41 13.77
N VAL A 197 3.32 14.50 14.17
CA VAL A 197 4.47 14.03 13.38
C VAL A 197 4.44 12.50 13.32
N GLY A 198 4.11 11.98 12.15
CA GLY A 198 4.22 10.55 11.85
C GLY A 198 5.53 10.19 11.18
N VAL A 199 5.75 8.89 11.04
CA VAL A 199 6.86 8.34 10.25
C VAL A 199 6.36 7.21 9.36
N ARG A 200 6.88 7.16 8.13
CA ARG A 200 6.79 5.95 7.31
C ARG A 200 8.14 5.27 7.24
N PHE A 201 8.24 4.02 7.72
CA PHE A 201 9.47 3.23 7.65
C PHE A 201 9.20 1.77 7.23
N LEU A 202 10.25 0.99 6.98
CA LEU A 202 10.09 -0.39 6.53
C LEU A 202 9.92 -1.35 7.71
N ALA A 203 8.92 -2.22 7.63
CA ALA A 203 8.82 -3.38 8.51
C ALA A 203 9.87 -4.45 8.16
N GLU A 204 10.36 -4.44 6.92
CA GLU A 204 11.42 -5.30 6.42
C GLU A 204 12.05 -4.69 5.16
N GLU A 205 13.38 -4.77 5.00
CA GLU A 205 14.05 -4.23 3.81
C GLU A 205 13.96 -5.14 2.58
N CYS A 206 13.72 -6.44 2.77
CA CYS A 206 13.64 -7.45 1.70
C CYS A 206 14.84 -7.45 0.74
N ILE A 207 16.05 -7.27 1.29
CA ILE A 207 17.31 -7.37 0.56
C ILE A 207 18.29 -8.23 1.34
N LYS A 208 19.32 -8.74 0.66
CA LYS A 208 20.42 -9.46 1.32
C LYS A 208 21.14 -8.54 2.31
N ASP A 209 21.36 -9.05 3.52
CA ASP A 209 21.98 -8.33 4.64
C ASP A 209 21.21 -7.07 5.07
N GLY A 210 19.92 -6.97 4.73
CA GLY A 210 19.01 -5.94 5.22
C GLY A 210 18.39 -6.32 6.57
N TYR A 211 17.74 -5.37 7.23
CA TYR A 211 17.07 -5.62 8.50
C TYR A 211 15.71 -6.30 8.33
N THR A 212 15.29 -7.03 9.37
CA THR A 212 14.07 -7.83 9.41
C THR A 212 13.00 -7.19 10.31
N VAL A 213 11.83 -7.84 10.43
CA VAL A 213 10.78 -7.42 11.37
C VAL A 213 11.25 -7.40 12.83
N GLU A 214 12.21 -8.25 13.20
CA GLU A 214 12.76 -8.25 14.57
C GLU A 214 13.55 -6.97 14.87
N ASP A 215 14.30 -6.46 13.90
CA ASP A 215 14.93 -5.14 14.01
C ASP A 215 13.87 -4.03 13.99
N ALA A 216 12.87 -4.15 13.11
CA ALA A 216 11.82 -3.15 12.94
C ALA A 216 11.01 -2.92 14.22
N LYS A 217 10.82 -3.94 15.06
CA LYS A 217 10.23 -3.82 16.41
C LYS A 217 11.02 -2.87 17.30
N LEU A 218 12.35 -3.00 17.33
CA LEU A 218 13.22 -2.14 18.13
C LEU A 218 13.32 -0.72 17.54
N ILE A 219 13.34 -0.61 16.21
CA ILE A 219 13.26 0.67 15.50
C ILE A 219 11.97 1.40 15.86
N ALA A 220 10.82 0.73 15.76
CA ALA A 220 9.51 1.29 16.11
C ALA A 220 9.48 1.76 17.57
N LEU A 221 10.02 0.95 18.49
CA LEU A 221 10.13 1.32 19.91
C LEU A 221 10.96 2.60 20.09
N ARG A 222 12.10 2.73 19.41
CA ARG A 222 12.89 3.96 19.49
C ARG A 222 12.13 5.16 18.91
N MET A 223 11.46 4.99 17.77
CA MET A 223 10.65 6.06 17.16
C MET A 223 9.51 6.49 18.09
N ALA A 224 8.85 5.54 18.75
CA ALA A 224 7.86 5.78 19.80
C ALA A 224 8.44 6.59 20.98
N GLN A 225 9.62 6.20 21.49
CA GLN A 225 10.32 6.91 22.57
C GLN A 225 10.74 8.34 22.18
N LEU A 226 11.01 8.58 20.90
CA LEU A 226 11.31 9.91 20.35
C LEU A 226 10.07 10.78 20.16
N GLY A 227 8.87 10.26 20.47
CA GLY A 227 7.61 11.01 20.40
C GLY A 227 7.03 11.09 18.99
N VAL A 228 7.20 10.06 18.16
CA VAL A 228 6.40 9.90 16.94
C VAL A 228 4.93 9.64 17.30
N ASP A 229 4.02 10.35 16.63
CA ASP A 229 2.58 10.32 16.95
C ASP A 229 1.82 9.19 16.25
N TYR A 230 2.31 8.72 15.11
CA TYR A 230 1.80 7.53 14.42
C TYR A 230 2.87 6.88 13.54
N ILE A 231 2.75 5.57 13.34
CA ILE A 231 3.67 4.79 12.50
C ILE A 231 2.93 4.28 11.27
N SER A 232 3.41 4.64 10.08
CA SER A 232 3.01 3.99 8.83
C SER A 232 4.07 2.98 8.40
N LEU A 233 3.67 1.74 8.13
CA LEU A 233 4.61 0.71 7.71
C LEU A 233 4.62 0.57 6.18
N SER A 234 5.77 0.16 5.66
CA SER A 234 5.93 -0.31 4.28
C SER A 234 6.91 -1.48 4.27
N VAL A 235 7.18 -2.07 3.10
CA VAL A 235 8.14 -3.16 2.95
C VAL A 235 8.97 -2.91 1.69
N GLY A 236 10.26 -3.22 1.72
CA GLY A 236 11.14 -3.18 0.55
C GLY A 236 11.24 -1.84 -0.18
N GLY A 237 11.54 -1.90 -1.48
CA GLY A 237 11.78 -0.73 -2.33
C GLY A 237 13.20 -0.20 -2.17
N LYS A 238 14.21 -1.03 -2.43
CA LYS A 238 15.63 -0.75 -2.18
C LYS A 238 16.42 -0.64 -3.48
N PHE A 239 17.53 0.09 -3.47
CA PHE A 239 18.43 0.14 -4.64
C PHE A 239 19.38 -1.06 -4.69
N GLU A 240 19.56 -1.76 -3.57
CA GLU A 240 20.53 -2.83 -3.40
C GLU A 240 20.22 -4.09 -4.22
N ASP A 241 18.95 -4.33 -4.56
CA ASP A 241 18.52 -5.42 -5.44
C ASP A 241 17.75 -4.92 -6.69
N ALA A 242 17.76 -3.61 -6.92
CA ALA A 242 17.08 -3.02 -8.07
C ALA A 242 17.70 -3.54 -9.38
N VAL A 243 16.84 -3.86 -10.35
CA VAL A 243 17.25 -4.31 -11.67
C VAL A 243 17.72 -3.10 -12.48
N HIS A 244 19.02 -3.02 -12.74
CA HIS A 244 19.58 -1.95 -13.57
C HIS A 244 19.25 -2.18 -15.05
N ARG A 245 18.70 -1.17 -15.71
CA ARG A 245 18.52 -1.14 -17.16
C ARG A 245 19.50 -0.13 -17.77
N PRO A 246 20.36 -0.55 -18.72
CA PRO A 246 21.32 0.34 -19.35
C PRO A 246 20.69 1.62 -19.89
N GLY A 247 21.30 2.78 -19.56
CA GLY A 247 20.83 4.10 -19.98
C GLY A 247 19.65 4.66 -19.18
N GLN A 248 19.15 3.94 -18.17
CA GLN A 248 18.07 4.39 -17.29
C GLN A 248 18.57 4.56 -15.85
N PRO A 249 18.05 5.56 -15.10
CA PRO A 249 18.33 5.65 -13.67
C PRO A 249 17.81 4.40 -12.95
N LEU A 250 18.44 4.05 -11.83
CA LEU A 250 17.93 2.98 -10.97
C LEU A 250 16.53 3.31 -10.46
N TYR A 251 15.66 2.31 -10.46
CA TYR A 251 14.31 2.41 -9.90
C TYR A 251 14.18 1.43 -8.73
N PRO A 252 13.97 1.91 -7.49
CA PRO A 252 14.07 1.09 -6.28
C PRO A 252 12.90 0.11 -6.14
N TYR A 253 11.86 0.24 -6.95
CA TYR A 253 10.70 -0.64 -6.94
C TYR A 253 10.82 -1.73 -8.03
N THR A 254 12.04 -2.20 -8.31
CA THR A 254 12.32 -3.41 -9.09
C THR A 254 13.07 -4.42 -8.23
N GLY A 255 13.23 -5.66 -8.70
CA GLY A 255 13.82 -6.73 -7.89
C GLY A 255 12.84 -7.28 -6.86
N TYR A 256 13.34 -8.12 -5.95
CA TYR A 256 12.53 -8.78 -4.93
C TYR A 256 11.94 -7.76 -3.94
N SER A 257 12.77 -6.84 -3.44
CA SER A 257 12.32 -5.77 -2.53
C SER A 257 11.28 -4.86 -3.20
N GLY A 258 11.43 -4.61 -4.51
CA GLY A 258 10.47 -3.84 -5.29
C GLY A 258 9.12 -4.54 -5.45
N ASP A 259 9.13 -5.84 -5.73
CA ASP A 259 7.92 -6.66 -5.79
C ASP A 259 7.22 -6.75 -4.43
N ARG A 260 7.99 -6.84 -3.35
CA ARG A 260 7.46 -6.76 -1.98
C ARG A 260 6.87 -5.39 -1.67
N CYS A 261 7.48 -4.30 -2.15
CA CYS A 261 6.91 -2.96 -1.98
C CYS A 261 5.61 -2.76 -2.77
N MET A 262 5.58 -3.26 -4.01
CA MET A 262 4.50 -3.05 -4.97
C MET A 262 3.91 -4.39 -5.44
N PRO A 263 3.34 -5.21 -4.53
CA PRO A 263 2.92 -6.57 -4.84
C PRO A 263 1.85 -6.57 -5.92
N GLY A 264 2.13 -7.24 -7.05
CA GLY A 264 1.25 -7.35 -8.21
C GLY A 264 0.02 -8.23 -7.97
N ASP A 265 -0.74 -8.51 -9.02
CA ASP A 265 -1.88 -9.43 -8.97
C ASP A 265 -1.49 -10.84 -8.49
N TRP A 266 -0.30 -11.32 -8.89
CA TRP A 266 0.26 -12.63 -8.49
C TRP A 266 0.62 -12.80 -7.00
N TYR A 267 0.61 -11.72 -6.20
CA TYR A 267 0.80 -11.83 -4.74
C TYR A 267 -0.51 -12.18 -4.02
N PRO A 268 -0.48 -12.91 -2.90
CA PRO A 268 -1.66 -13.05 -2.05
C PRO A 268 -2.11 -11.70 -1.49
N SER A 269 -3.38 -11.61 -1.08
CA SER A 269 -3.88 -10.46 -0.31
C SER A 269 -3.19 -10.36 1.06
N LEU A 270 -3.15 -9.15 1.62
CA LEU A 270 -2.61 -8.88 2.96
C LEU A 270 -1.16 -9.34 3.21
N PRO A 271 -0.22 -9.31 2.24
CA PRO A 271 1.08 -9.97 2.37
C PRO A 271 2.00 -9.38 3.44
N HIS A 272 1.64 -8.23 4.03
CA HIS A 272 2.43 -7.55 5.07
C HIS A 272 1.65 -7.35 6.38
N ALA A 273 0.40 -7.78 6.46
CA ALA A 273 -0.45 -7.47 7.62
C ALA A 273 0.10 -8.06 8.93
N GLN A 274 0.75 -9.24 8.86
CA GLN A 274 1.38 -9.83 10.04
C GLN A 274 2.58 -9.01 10.54
N LEU A 275 3.41 -8.47 9.64
CA LEU A 275 4.57 -7.65 10.02
C LEU A 275 4.13 -6.42 10.80
N ALA A 276 3.03 -5.78 10.38
CA ALA A 276 2.45 -4.65 11.10
C ALA A 276 1.89 -5.04 12.47
N ALA A 277 1.21 -6.19 12.55
CA ALA A 277 0.68 -6.72 13.80
C ALA A 277 1.78 -7.02 14.82
N ASP A 278 2.89 -7.62 14.38
CA ASP A 278 4.02 -7.98 15.24
C ASP A 278 4.72 -6.73 15.81
N ILE A 279 4.94 -5.72 14.97
CA ILE A 279 5.53 -4.44 15.40
C ILE A 279 4.61 -3.74 16.39
N LYS A 280 3.30 -3.63 16.08
CA LYS A 280 2.31 -3.00 16.95
C LYS A 280 2.21 -3.71 18.30
N SER A 281 2.10 -5.04 18.29
CA SER A 281 2.03 -5.84 19.51
C SER A 281 3.25 -5.60 20.40
N PHE A 282 4.44 -5.57 19.80
CA PHE A 282 5.68 -5.32 20.51
C PHE A 282 5.73 -3.93 21.17
N ILE A 283 5.44 -2.85 20.44
CA ILE A 283 5.49 -1.49 21.01
C ILE A 283 4.40 -1.27 22.07
N ASN A 284 3.21 -1.84 21.88
CA ASN A 284 2.13 -1.80 22.88
C ASN A 284 2.56 -2.50 24.17
N ALA A 285 3.21 -3.66 24.07
CA ALA A 285 3.75 -4.38 25.23
C ALA A 285 4.86 -3.62 25.97
N LYS A 286 5.43 -2.58 25.35
CA LYS A 286 6.40 -1.66 25.96
C LYS A 286 5.76 -0.36 26.49
N GLY A 287 4.42 -0.26 26.48
CA GLY A 287 3.68 0.89 27.00
C GLY A 287 3.45 2.02 25.98
N PHE A 288 3.71 1.76 24.69
CA PHE A 288 3.56 2.75 23.61
C PHE A 288 2.40 2.36 22.70
N ALA A 289 1.27 3.06 22.82
CA ALA A 289 0.01 2.74 22.12
C ALA A 289 -0.31 3.72 20.96
N MET A 290 0.70 4.21 20.25
CA MET A 290 0.44 5.07 19.08
C MET A 290 -0.23 4.29 17.95
N PRO A 291 -1.05 4.96 17.12
CA PRO A 291 -1.65 4.33 15.95
C PRO A 291 -0.61 3.76 14.98
N VAL A 292 -0.82 2.51 14.56
CA VAL A 292 -0.05 1.84 13.51
C VAL A 292 -0.91 1.65 12.25
N VAL A 293 -0.42 2.15 11.12
CA VAL A 293 -1.02 2.00 9.79
C VAL A 293 -0.43 0.77 9.10
N SER A 294 -1.28 -0.22 8.80
CA SER A 294 -0.90 -1.39 8.00
C SER A 294 -1.20 -1.17 6.52
N VAL A 295 -0.35 -1.70 5.64
CA VAL A 295 -0.49 -1.63 4.17
C VAL A 295 -0.25 -3.01 3.55
N GLY A 296 -0.44 -3.11 2.23
CA GLY A 296 -0.14 -4.31 1.45
C GLY A 296 -1.41 -5.04 1.03
N LYS A 297 -1.88 -4.75 -0.19
CA LYS A 297 -3.07 -5.37 -0.83
C LYS A 297 -4.30 -5.54 0.10
N ILE A 298 -4.63 -4.52 0.90
CA ILE A 298 -5.79 -4.52 1.81
C ILE A 298 -6.96 -3.78 1.14
N ALA A 299 -7.55 -4.35 0.10
CA ALA A 299 -8.63 -3.70 -0.66
C ALA A 299 -10.05 -4.09 -0.21
N ASP A 300 -10.19 -5.26 0.40
CA ASP A 300 -11.49 -5.75 0.85
C ASP A 300 -11.91 -5.08 2.17
N PRO A 301 -13.13 -4.51 2.26
CA PRO A 301 -13.60 -3.87 3.49
C PRO A 301 -13.67 -4.80 4.70
N GLY A 302 -14.00 -6.09 4.49
CA GLY A 302 -14.05 -7.09 5.55
C GLY A 302 -12.67 -7.41 6.10
N ASP A 303 -11.67 -7.55 5.23
CA ASP A 303 -10.28 -7.72 5.64
C ASP A 303 -9.76 -6.50 6.43
N ALA A 304 -10.04 -5.29 5.95
CA ALA A 304 -9.66 -4.05 6.61
C ALA A 304 -10.30 -3.93 8.01
N GLU A 305 -11.60 -4.18 8.12
CA GLU A 305 -12.33 -4.19 9.39
C GLU A 305 -11.77 -5.23 10.35
N ARG A 306 -11.53 -6.46 9.88
CA ARG A 306 -11.02 -7.56 10.70
C ARG A 306 -9.65 -7.22 11.31
N LEU A 307 -8.74 -6.63 10.53
CA LEU A 307 -7.42 -6.21 11.03
C LEU A 307 -7.52 -5.16 12.14
N VAL A 308 -8.43 -4.19 11.99
CA VAL A 308 -8.65 -3.13 13.00
C VAL A 308 -9.36 -3.69 14.24
N GLN A 309 -10.41 -4.49 14.07
CA GLN A 309 -11.14 -5.11 15.17
C GLN A 309 -10.25 -6.00 16.03
N GLN A 310 -9.42 -6.84 15.40
CA GLN A 310 -8.46 -7.73 16.08
C GLN A 310 -7.25 -7.00 16.68
N GLY A 311 -7.19 -5.67 16.56
CA GLY A 311 -6.08 -4.87 17.07
C GLY A 311 -4.75 -5.09 16.33
N ARG A 312 -4.75 -5.74 15.17
CA ARG A 312 -3.56 -6.00 14.34
C ARG A 312 -3.06 -4.75 13.60
N ALA A 313 -3.92 -3.77 13.42
CA ALA A 313 -3.59 -2.41 13.00
C ALA A 313 -4.56 -1.43 13.67
N ASP A 314 -4.24 -0.13 13.71
CA ASP A 314 -5.19 0.91 14.13
C ASP A 314 -5.82 1.63 12.95
N MET A 315 -5.11 1.61 11.81
CA MET A 315 -5.50 2.23 10.56
C MET A 315 -5.04 1.39 9.36
N ILE A 316 -5.72 1.54 8.24
CA ILE A 316 -5.48 0.78 7.01
C ILE A 316 -5.09 1.75 5.89
N GLY A 317 -3.86 1.60 5.41
CA GLY A 317 -3.33 2.36 4.29
C GLY A 317 -3.61 1.67 2.95
N MET A 318 -4.35 2.35 2.08
CA MET A 318 -4.74 1.89 0.76
C MET A 318 -4.25 2.86 -0.32
N ALA A 319 -3.10 2.56 -0.91
CA ALA A 319 -2.55 3.37 -2.02
C ALA A 319 -3.32 3.10 -3.33
N ARG A 320 -2.99 2.00 -4.01
CA ARG A 320 -3.55 1.64 -5.33
C ARG A 320 -5.06 1.42 -5.32
N GLN A 321 -5.63 0.96 -4.21
CA GLN A 321 -7.09 0.79 -4.08
C GLN A 321 -7.82 2.14 -4.07
N LEU A 322 -7.35 3.13 -3.31
CA LEU A 322 -7.99 4.45 -3.31
C LEU A 322 -7.66 5.22 -4.60
N LEU A 323 -6.52 4.97 -5.24
CA LEU A 323 -6.30 5.44 -6.61
C LEU A 323 -7.34 4.88 -7.59
N ALA A 324 -7.68 3.60 -7.51
CA ALA A 324 -8.71 3.03 -8.37
C ALA A 324 -10.10 3.59 -8.06
N ASP A 325 -10.45 3.65 -6.77
CA ASP A 325 -11.76 4.09 -6.29
C ASP A 325 -11.63 4.99 -5.05
N PRO A 326 -11.58 6.32 -5.22
CA PRO A 326 -11.53 7.23 -4.09
C PRO A 326 -12.83 7.20 -3.25
N ASP A 327 -13.97 6.76 -3.80
CA ASP A 327 -15.26 6.68 -3.08
C ASP A 327 -15.41 5.42 -2.23
N TRP A 328 -14.36 4.61 -2.10
CA TRP A 328 -14.34 3.38 -1.32
C TRP A 328 -14.96 3.56 0.08
N VAL A 329 -14.57 4.62 0.81
CA VAL A 329 -15.07 4.84 2.18
C VAL A 329 -16.56 5.17 2.18
N ASN A 330 -17.00 6.06 1.28
CA ASN A 330 -18.41 6.42 1.14
C ASN A 330 -19.27 5.20 0.75
N LYS A 331 -18.77 4.34 -0.13
CA LYS A 331 -19.44 3.08 -0.52
C LYS A 331 -19.55 2.12 0.67
N VAL A 332 -18.48 1.92 1.44
CA VAL A 332 -18.50 1.09 2.64
C VAL A 332 -19.50 1.64 3.66
N ARG A 333 -19.47 2.96 3.92
CA ARG A 333 -20.41 3.62 4.85
C ARG A 333 -21.87 3.46 4.42
N ALA A 334 -22.15 3.48 3.12
CA ALA A 334 -23.49 3.32 2.55
C ALA A 334 -23.92 1.85 2.36
N GLY A 335 -23.11 0.86 2.78
CA GLY A 335 -23.41 -0.56 2.55
C GLY A 335 -23.31 -0.99 1.07
N ARG A 336 -22.67 -0.17 0.23
CA ARG A 336 -22.49 -0.39 -1.22
C ARG A 336 -21.13 -1.00 -1.56
N SER A 337 -20.56 -1.83 -0.67
CA SER A 337 -19.24 -2.45 -0.87
C SER A 337 -19.13 -3.27 -2.16
N ALA A 338 -20.25 -3.81 -2.66
CA ALA A 338 -20.31 -4.51 -3.93
C ALA A 338 -20.15 -3.60 -5.18
N GLN A 339 -20.11 -2.27 -5.02
CA GLN A 339 -19.92 -1.28 -6.09
C GLN A 339 -18.52 -0.66 -6.06
N ILE A 340 -17.63 -1.17 -5.19
CA ILE A 340 -16.25 -0.72 -5.12
C ILE A 340 -15.51 -1.16 -6.39
N ILE A 341 -14.86 -0.22 -7.08
CA ILE A 341 -13.93 -0.54 -8.17
C ILE A 341 -12.67 -1.11 -7.53
N ARG A 342 -12.57 -2.44 -7.53
CA ARG A 342 -11.44 -3.15 -6.93
C ARG A 342 -10.19 -2.96 -7.79
N CYS A 343 -9.11 -2.50 -7.16
CA CYS A 343 -7.81 -2.46 -7.81
C CYS A 343 -7.40 -3.88 -8.20
N ILE A 344 -7.14 -4.08 -9.49
CA ILE A 344 -6.67 -5.36 -10.03
C ILE A 344 -5.17 -5.58 -9.85
N TYR A 345 -4.45 -4.66 -9.19
CA TYR A 345 -3.02 -4.76 -8.92
C TYR A 345 -2.13 -4.98 -10.17
N CYS A 346 -2.57 -4.52 -11.35
CA CYS A 346 -1.85 -4.68 -12.63
C CYS A 346 -0.52 -3.92 -12.72
N ASN A 347 -0.22 -3.07 -11.73
CA ASN A 347 1.01 -2.26 -11.66
C ASN A 347 1.25 -1.30 -12.84
N VAL A 348 0.25 -0.98 -13.66
CA VAL A 348 0.36 0.08 -14.68
C VAL A 348 0.70 1.44 -14.04
N CYS A 349 0.10 1.77 -12.90
CA CYS A 349 0.42 2.98 -12.13
C CYS A 349 1.90 3.05 -11.73
N LYS A 350 2.47 1.92 -11.27
CA LYS A 350 3.91 1.78 -10.98
C LYS A 350 4.75 1.97 -12.24
N GLN A 351 4.36 1.34 -13.35
CA GLN A 351 5.09 1.45 -14.62
C GLN A 351 5.09 2.89 -15.16
N LEU A 352 4.00 3.63 -14.99
CA LEU A 352 3.94 5.05 -15.35
C LEU A 352 4.94 5.87 -14.53
N ASP A 353 4.99 5.64 -13.23
CA ASP A 353 5.98 6.29 -12.36
C ASP A 353 7.42 5.92 -12.74
N GLU A 354 7.71 4.64 -12.93
CA GLU A 354 9.02 4.13 -13.40
C GLU A 354 9.49 4.81 -14.69
N ASN A 355 8.55 5.11 -15.60
CA ASN A 355 8.82 5.70 -16.91
C ASN A 355 8.62 7.22 -16.96
N PHE A 356 8.55 7.89 -15.82
CA PHE A 356 8.44 9.34 -15.73
C PHE A 356 7.18 9.95 -16.38
N LYS A 357 6.04 9.24 -16.30
CA LYS A 357 4.76 9.66 -16.88
C LYS A 357 3.72 9.98 -15.80
N GLU A 358 2.76 10.85 -16.13
CA GLU A 358 1.60 11.12 -15.25
C GLU A 358 0.93 9.81 -14.80
N VAL A 359 0.80 9.64 -13.49
CA VAL A 359 0.27 8.42 -12.89
C VAL A 359 -1.25 8.49 -12.83
N HIS A 360 -1.87 7.58 -13.58
CA HIS A 360 -3.31 7.35 -13.61
C HIS A 360 -3.61 5.86 -13.39
N CYS A 361 -4.85 5.55 -12.99
CA CYS A 361 -5.29 4.16 -12.89
C CYS A 361 -5.65 3.61 -14.27
N PHE A 362 -5.24 2.38 -14.55
CA PHE A 362 -5.64 1.65 -15.75
C PHE A 362 -7.16 1.45 -15.87
N LEU A 363 -7.89 1.46 -14.74
CA LEU A 363 -9.33 1.24 -14.69
C LEU A 363 -10.14 2.50 -15.01
N TRP A 364 -9.50 3.66 -15.13
CA TRP A 364 -10.21 4.90 -15.44
C TRP A 364 -10.53 4.99 -16.94
N PRO A 365 -11.55 5.78 -17.33
CA PRO A 365 -11.79 6.12 -18.73
C PRO A 365 -10.52 6.66 -19.39
N LYS A 366 -10.29 6.28 -20.65
CA LYS A 366 -9.10 6.70 -21.40
C LYS A 366 -9.01 8.23 -21.44
N GLY A 367 -7.85 8.76 -21.04
CA GLY A 367 -7.59 10.20 -21.00
C GLY A 367 -8.02 10.90 -19.71
N ALA A 368 -8.70 10.20 -18.79
CA ALA A 368 -9.03 10.77 -17.49
C ALA A 368 -7.76 10.97 -16.65
N ARG A 369 -7.61 12.18 -16.09
CA ARG A 369 -6.53 12.52 -15.14
C ARG A 369 -6.88 12.17 -13.69
N GLN A 370 -8.16 11.97 -13.40
CA GLN A 370 -8.69 11.67 -12.08
C GLN A 370 -9.71 10.52 -12.18
N ALA A 371 -9.94 9.83 -11.06
CA ALA A 371 -11.03 8.88 -10.98
C ALA A 371 -12.37 9.61 -11.19
N PRO A 372 -13.27 9.10 -12.04
CA PRO A 372 -14.62 9.64 -12.16
C PRO A 372 -15.31 9.71 -10.79
N GLU A 373 -16.20 10.68 -10.60
CA GLU A 373 -17.05 10.70 -9.41
C GLU A 373 -18.01 9.50 -9.41
N ASP A 374 -18.39 8.99 -8.23
CA ASP A 374 -19.33 7.86 -8.14
C ASP A 374 -20.63 8.12 -8.92
N ALA A 375 -21.14 9.35 -8.87
CA ALA A 375 -22.33 9.78 -9.60
C ALA A 375 -22.13 9.84 -11.13
N ALA A 376 -20.88 9.99 -11.59
CA ALA A 376 -20.53 9.94 -13.01
C ALA A 376 -20.30 8.49 -13.51
N ILE A 377 -20.03 7.54 -12.60
CA ILE A 377 -20.04 6.09 -12.86
C ILE A 377 -21.49 5.56 -12.76
N ALA A 378 -22.32 6.22 -11.95
CA ALA A 378 -23.75 6.05 -11.96
C ALA A 378 -24.34 6.70 -13.22
N ASP A 379 -24.26 5.98 -14.33
CA ASP A 379 -25.43 5.94 -15.19
C ASP A 379 -26.57 5.36 -14.33
N PRO A 380 -27.58 6.13 -13.91
CA PRO A 380 -28.70 5.60 -13.13
C PRO A 380 -29.52 4.59 -13.96
N GLN A 381 -29.33 4.57 -15.29
CA GLN A 381 -29.84 3.57 -16.23
C GLN A 381 -28.79 2.50 -16.60
N GLY A 382 -27.59 2.58 -16.06
CA GLY A 382 -26.48 1.67 -16.28
C GLY A 382 -26.82 0.37 -15.59
N LYS A 383 -27.38 -0.56 -16.34
CA LYS A 383 -27.65 -1.91 -15.85
C LYS A 383 -26.33 -2.55 -15.44
N SER A 384 -26.25 -3.13 -14.24
CA SER A 384 -25.13 -4.00 -13.86
C SER A 384 -25.11 -5.23 -14.77
N PRO A 385 -23.95 -5.88 -14.98
CA PRO A 385 -23.92 -7.18 -15.59
C PRO A 385 -24.94 -8.09 -14.93
N ALA A 386 -25.72 -8.79 -15.74
CA ALA A 386 -26.79 -9.63 -15.29
C ALA A 386 -26.73 -10.96 -16.03
N TRP A 387 -27.04 -12.01 -15.27
CA TRP A 387 -27.22 -13.34 -15.81
C TRP A 387 -28.46 -13.37 -16.70
N ALA A 388 -28.50 -14.34 -17.62
CA ALA A 388 -29.73 -14.66 -18.33
C ALA A 388 -30.80 -15.17 -17.32
N ALA A 389 -32.05 -15.27 -17.75
CA ALA A 389 -33.15 -15.69 -16.87
C ALA A 389 -32.90 -17.09 -16.25
N GLU A 390 -32.23 -17.97 -16.99
CA GLU A 390 -31.79 -19.28 -16.54
C GLU A 390 -30.57 -19.27 -15.59
N GLY A 391 -30.04 -18.09 -15.25
CA GLY A 391 -28.89 -17.90 -14.37
C GLY A 391 -27.53 -18.14 -15.06
N ALA A 392 -26.46 -18.12 -14.26
CA ALA A 392 -25.10 -18.36 -14.76
C ALA A 392 -24.85 -19.83 -15.12
N GLY A 393 -25.59 -20.76 -14.50
CA GLY A 393 -25.37 -22.19 -14.66
C GLY A 393 -23.94 -22.59 -14.27
N VAL A 394 -23.46 -22.12 -13.13
CA VAL A 394 -22.15 -22.55 -12.61
C VAL A 394 -22.21 -24.07 -12.43
N ALA A 395 -21.23 -24.76 -13.02
CA ALA A 395 -21.02 -26.19 -12.88
C ALA A 395 -19.60 -26.43 -12.36
N ALA A 396 -19.44 -27.47 -11.55
CA ALA A 396 -18.17 -27.89 -10.99
C ALA A 396 -17.92 -29.36 -11.31
N GLU A 397 -16.72 -29.68 -11.78
CA GLU A 397 -16.25 -31.04 -12.01
C GLU A 397 -14.99 -31.27 -11.20
N LEU A 398 -15.01 -32.26 -10.30
CA LEU A 398 -13.79 -32.73 -9.65
C LEU A 398 -13.08 -33.70 -10.58
N ARG A 399 -11.86 -33.35 -11.01
CA ARG A 399 -11.05 -34.18 -11.90
C ARG A 399 -9.57 -34.03 -11.60
N ASP A 400 -8.88 -35.17 -11.51
CA ASP A 400 -7.43 -35.24 -11.28
C ASP A 400 -6.95 -34.44 -10.04
N GLY A 401 -7.79 -34.40 -8.98
CA GLY A 401 -7.49 -33.66 -7.75
C GLY A 401 -7.70 -32.15 -7.83
N GLU A 402 -8.34 -31.65 -8.89
CA GLU A 402 -8.66 -30.23 -9.09
C GLU A 402 -10.18 -30.06 -9.29
N ILE A 403 -10.76 -28.95 -8.82
CA ILE A 403 -12.14 -28.59 -9.14
C ILE A 403 -12.14 -27.63 -10.33
N ARG A 404 -12.75 -28.04 -11.44
CA ARG A 404 -12.92 -27.21 -12.64
C ARG A 404 -14.32 -26.61 -12.64
N LEU A 405 -14.38 -25.29 -12.57
CA LEU A 405 -15.60 -24.52 -12.68
C LEU A 405 -15.79 -24.00 -14.10
N SER A 406 -17.03 -24.02 -14.57
CA SER A 406 -17.44 -23.34 -15.80
C SER A 406 -18.82 -22.72 -15.64
N TRP A 407 -19.09 -21.63 -16.36
CA TRP A 407 -20.38 -20.94 -16.33
C TRP A 407 -20.68 -20.25 -17.67
N LYS A 408 -21.93 -19.85 -17.87
CA LYS A 408 -22.34 -19.02 -19.00
C LYS A 408 -21.89 -17.57 -18.77
N ARG A 409 -21.51 -16.88 -19.86
CA ARG A 409 -21.18 -15.46 -19.75
C ARG A 409 -22.41 -14.66 -19.33
N ALA A 410 -22.23 -13.63 -18.50
CA ALA A 410 -23.29 -12.65 -18.30
C ALA A 410 -23.51 -11.89 -19.62
N GLN A 411 -24.76 -11.77 -20.04
CA GLN A 411 -25.16 -11.24 -21.36
C GLN A 411 -26.05 -10.02 -21.26
N ALA A 412 -26.65 -9.78 -20.09
CA ALA A 412 -27.53 -8.64 -19.86
C ALA A 412 -26.79 -7.55 -19.07
N GLY A 413 -27.18 -6.30 -19.28
CA GLY A 413 -26.75 -5.18 -18.45
C GLY A 413 -25.27 -4.77 -18.59
N GLY A 414 -24.80 -4.62 -19.83
CA GLY A 414 -23.51 -3.99 -20.11
C GLY A 414 -22.37 -4.98 -20.38
N ALA A 415 -21.21 -4.43 -20.77
CA ALA A 415 -20.06 -5.21 -21.17
C ALA A 415 -19.34 -5.82 -19.95
N VAL A 416 -19.20 -7.15 -19.94
CA VAL A 416 -18.48 -7.86 -18.87
C VAL A 416 -16.97 -7.72 -19.05
N ALA A 417 -16.30 -7.18 -18.04
CA ALA A 417 -14.84 -7.09 -17.96
C ALA A 417 -14.20 -8.32 -17.31
N GLY A 418 -14.92 -9.00 -16.40
CA GLY A 418 -14.45 -10.22 -15.75
C GLY A 418 -15.46 -10.80 -14.76
N TYR A 419 -14.99 -11.74 -13.93
CA TYR A 419 -15.77 -12.43 -12.90
C TYR A 419 -14.93 -12.59 -11.63
N ASP A 420 -15.53 -12.32 -10.48
CA ASP A 420 -14.99 -12.76 -9.19
C ASP A 420 -15.54 -14.15 -8.88
N VAL A 421 -14.65 -15.11 -8.62
CA VAL A 421 -14.98 -16.45 -8.13
C VAL A 421 -14.92 -16.44 -6.61
N TYR A 422 -16.05 -16.74 -5.97
CA TYR A 422 -16.16 -16.87 -4.53
C TYR A 422 -16.06 -18.34 -4.14
N ARG A 423 -15.39 -18.62 -3.03
CA ARG A 423 -15.17 -19.95 -2.46
C ARG A 423 -15.40 -19.90 -0.95
N ALA A 424 -16.01 -20.94 -0.40
CA ALA A 424 -15.99 -21.24 1.02
C ALA A 424 -15.55 -22.70 1.22
N GLU A 425 -14.84 -22.95 2.30
CA GLU A 425 -14.49 -24.29 2.77
C GLU A 425 -15.46 -24.70 3.88
N ASP A 426 -16.07 -25.88 3.73
CA ASP A 426 -17.09 -26.42 4.63
C ASP A 426 -18.19 -25.37 4.95
N ASP A 427 -18.41 -25.14 6.24
CA ASP A 427 -19.34 -24.15 6.77
C ASP A 427 -18.66 -22.79 7.05
N GLY A 428 -17.44 -22.60 6.53
CA GLY A 428 -16.67 -21.37 6.67
C GLY A 428 -17.21 -20.18 5.87
N GLU A 429 -16.57 -19.03 6.08
CA GLU A 429 -16.92 -17.79 5.39
C GLU A 429 -16.53 -17.81 3.91
N GLU A 430 -17.37 -17.16 3.10
CA GLU A 430 -17.16 -16.99 1.67
C GLU A 430 -16.10 -15.92 1.41
N ARG A 431 -15.14 -16.25 0.54
CA ARG A 431 -14.05 -15.35 0.15
C ARG A 431 -13.85 -15.38 -1.36
N VAL A 432 -13.38 -14.27 -1.92
CA VAL A 432 -12.97 -14.27 -3.34
C VAL A 432 -11.72 -15.14 -3.47
N ALA A 433 -11.84 -16.25 -4.22
CA ALA A 433 -10.75 -17.15 -4.54
C ALA A 433 -9.82 -16.56 -5.61
N GLU A 434 -10.41 -16.00 -6.67
CA GLU A 434 -9.70 -15.38 -7.80
C GLU A 434 -10.64 -14.50 -8.63
N ALA A 435 -10.10 -13.47 -9.29
CA ALA A 435 -10.79 -12.71 -10.33
C ALA A 435 -10.29 -13.17 -11.71
N VAL A 436 -11.21 -13.59 -12.59
CA VAL A 436 -10.88 -14.17 -13.91
C VAL A 436 -11.54 -13.39 -15.05
N LYS A 437 -10.89 -13.34 -16.22
CA LYS A 437 -11.49 -12.74 -17.43
C LYS A 437 -12.38 -13.71 -18.21
N GLY A 438 -12.10 -15.01 -18.07
CA GLY A 438 -12.84 -16.09 -18.71
C GLY A 438 -14.06 -16.51 -17.92
N ASN A 439 -14.85 -17.42 -18.49
CA ASN A 439 -16.02 -18.04 -17.86
C ASN A 439 -15.70 -19.44 -17.31
N HIS A 440 -14.46 -19.63 -16.87
CA HIS A 440 -13.94 -20.87 -16.31
C HIS A 440 -12.89 -20.54 -15.25
N PHE A 441 -12.73 -21.44 -14.29
CA PHE A 441 -11.74 -21.35 -13.23
C PHE A 441 -11.35 -22.76 -12.79
N THR A 442 -10.07 -22.99 -12.51
CA THR A 442 -9.59 -24.28 -12.01
C THR A 442 -9.01 -24.08 -10.63
N ASP A 443 -9.68 -24.65 -9.62
CA ASP A 443 -9.17 -24.66 -8.26
C ASP A 443 -8.26 -25.88 -8.05
N ARG A 444 -6.96 -25.60 -8.03
CA ARG A 444 -5.90 -26.59 -7.73
C ARG A 444 -5.55 -26.67 -6.24
N ARG A 445 -6.22 -25.88 -5.40
CA ARG A 445 -5.92 -25.76 -3.96
C ARG A 445 -6.95 -26.47 -3.11
N VAL A 446 -7.52 -27.54 -3.64
CA VAL A 446 -8.54 -28.36 -2.98
C VAL A 446 -7.88 -29.51 -2.25
N LEU A 447 -8.38 -29.83 -1.07
CA LEU A 447 -7.88 -30.86 -0.20
C LEU A 447 -8.97 -31.93 -0.06
N GLY A 448 -8.57 -33.20 -0.18
CA GLY A 448 -9.48 -34.31 0.07
C GLY A 448 -9.98 -34.32 1.50
N GLY A 449 -11.24 -34.73 1.68
CA GLY A 449 -11.97 -34.70 2.95
C GLY A 449 -12.69 -33.40 3.24
N MET A 450 -12.57 -32.38 2.37
CA MET A 450 -13.24 -31.10 2.54
C MET A 450 -14.40 -30.92 1.57
N ARG A 451 -15.39 -30.14 1.99
CA ARG A 451 -16.44 -29.62 1.13
C ARG A 451 -16.09 -28.21 0.67
N TYR A 452 -16.34 -27.91 -0.60
CA TYR A 452 -16.15 -26.58 -1.15
C TYR A 452 -17.43 -26.05 -1.75
N ARG A 453 -17.77 -24.79 -1.46
CA ARG A 453 -18.89 -24.07 -2.07
C ARG A 453 -18.36 -22.96 -2.95
N TYR A 454 -18.88 -22.84 -4.17
CA TYR A 454 -18.49 -21.79 -5.10
C TYR A 454 -19.69 -21.05 -5.69
N TYR A 455 -19.51 -19.77 -5.94
CA TYR A 455 -20.37 -18.99 -6.82
C TYR A 455 -19.54 -17.93 -7.55
N VAL A 456 -20.09 -17.31 -8.58
CA VAL A 456 -19.41 -16.26 -9.34
C VAL A 456 -20.26 -15.00 -9.42
N ARG A 457 -19.60 -13.85 -9.58
CA ARG A 457 -20.24 -12.58 -9.90
C ARG A 457 -19.53 -11.95 -11.09
N ALA A 458 -20.28 -11.59 -12.13
CA ALA A 458 -19.74 -10.84 -13.26
C ALA A 458 -19.52 -9.38 -12.85
N TYR A 459 -18.52 -8.73 -13.42
CA TYR A 459 -18.29 -7.31 -13.25
C TYR A 459 -17.94 -6.62 -14.56
N ASP A 460 -18.27 -5.34 -14.68
CA ASP A 460 -17.96 -4.51 -15.84
C ASP A 460 -16.68 -3.68 -15.63
N ALA A 461 -16.27 -2.90 -16.65
CA ALA A 461 -15.08 -2.06 -16.54
C ALA A 461 -15.19 -0.98 -15.44
N GLY A 462 -16.41 -0.64 -15.02
CA GLY A 462 -16.72 0.27 -13.92
C GLY A 462 -16.89 -0.42 -12.56
N GLY A 463 -16.55 -1.71 -12.43
CA GLY A 463 -16.60 -2.47 -11.16
C GLY A 463 -18.01 -2.80 -10.66
N ARG A 464 -19.06 -2.57 -11.44
CA ARG A 464 -20.44 -2.92 -11.09
C ARG A 464 -20.63 -4.42 -11.19
N MET A 465 -21.06 -5.03 -10.10
CA MET A 465 -21.19 -6.48 -9.99
C MET A 465 -22.61 -6.96 -10.31
N SER A 466 -22.74 -8.15 -10.87
CA SER A 466 -24.00 -8.88 -10.96
C SER A 466 -24.51 -9.33 -9.58
N CYS A 467 -25.76 -9.79 -9.52
CA CYS A 467 -26.18 -10.70 -8.45
C CYS A 467 -25.29 -11.95 -8.43
N PRO A 468 -25.13 -12.63 -7.27
CA PRO A 468 -24.50 -13.94 -7.20
C PRO A 468 -25.12 -14.92 -8.21
N SER A 469 -24.30 -15.79 -8.79
CA SER A 469 -24.79 -16.97 -9.50
C SER A 469 -25.46 -17.96 -8.55
N ASN A 470 -25.94 -19.08 -9.11
CA ASN A 470 -26.17 -20.28 -8.30
C ASN A 470 -24.88 -20.72 -7.59
N ILE A 471 -25.04 -21.31 -6.40
CA ILE A 471 -23.96 -21.93 -5.64
C ILE A 471 -23.81 -23.38 -6.10
N VAL A 472 -22.58 -23.83 -6.28
CA VAL A 472 -22.24 -25.25 -6.45
C VAL A 472 -21.44 -25.74 -5.26
N THR A 473 -21.73 -26.95 -4.82
CA THR A 473 -21.03 -27.61 -3.72
C THR A 473 -20.32 -28.84 -4.26
N VAL A 474 -19.08 -29.03 -3.85
CA VAL A 474 -18.26 -30.19 -4.22
C VAL A 474 -17.64 -30.78 -2.97
N ASP A 475 -17.97 -32.03 -2.66
CA ASP A 475 -17.27 -32.83 -1.66
C ASP A 475 -16.06 -33.48 -2.32
N VAL A 476 -14.85 -33.13 -1.87
CA VAL A 476 -13.62 -33.74 -2.39
C VAL A 476 -13.31 -34.96 -1.53
N PRO A 477 -13.30 -36.17 -2.08
CA PRO A 477 -13.03 -37.37 -1.31
C PRO A 477 -11.60 -37.35 -0.77
N LEU A 478 -11.40 -37.93 0.42
CA LEU A 478 -10.05 -38.19 0.91
C LEU A 478 -9.33 -39.09 -0.10
N PRO A 479 -8.13 -38.70 -0.59
CA PRO A 479 -7.34 -39.58 -1.41
C PRO A 479 -7.00 -40.85 -0.62
N ARG A 480 -7.12 -42.00 -1.27
CA ARG A 480 -6.62 -43.26 -0.70
C ARG A 480 -5.12 -43.33 -0.95
N TYR A 481 -4.35 -43.21 0.12
CA TYR A 481 -2.91 -43.46 0.11
C TYR A 481 -2.67 -44.97 0.34
N GLU A 482 -3.07 -45.82 -0.61
CA GLU A 482 -2.75 -47.26 -0.53
C GLU A 482 -1.25 -47.48 -0.81
N ASP A 483 -0.58 -48.33 -0.02
CA ASP A 483 0.84 -48.73 -0.12
C ASP A 483 1.15 -49.53 -1.40
N ARG A 484 0.98 -48.94 -2.58
CA ARG A 484 1.28 -49.63 -3.85
C ARG A 484 2.66 -49.34 -4.44
N ASP A 485 3.47 -48.47 -3.83
CA ASP A 485 4.82 -48.12 -4.34
C ASP A 485 5.97 -48.26 -3.33
N ILE A 486 5.76 -48.87 -2.15
CA ILE A 486 6.88 -49.35 -1.33
C ILE A 486 7.19 -50.80 -1.72
N ALA A 487 7.58 -51.00 -2.98
CA ALA A 487 8.46 -52.12 -3.28
C ALA A 487 9.76 -51.86 -2.52
N ARG A 488 9.86 -52.37 -1.29
CA ARG A 488 11.13 -52.47 -0.55
C ARG A 488 12.09 -53.28 -1.41
N LYS A 489 12.81 -52.63 -2.34
CA LYS A 489 14.09 -53.16 -2.80
C LYS A 489 14.94 -53.28 -1.53
N PRO A 490 15.42 -54.48 -1.16
CA PRO A 490 16.41 -54.58 -0.11
C PRO A 490 17.56 -53.66 -0.51
N LEU A 491 17.98 -52.79 0.39
CA LEU A 491 19.27 -52.12 0.27
C LEU A 491 20.31 -53.25 0.23
N GLN A 492 20.70 -53.66 -0.97
CA GLN A 492 21.87 -54.50 -1.15
C GLN A 492 23.03 -53.67 -0.64
N GLY A 493 23.51 -54.06 0.54
CA GLY A 493 24.72 -53.50 1.11
C GLY A 493 25.84 -53.63 0.09
N ASN A 494 26.40 -52.50 -0.29
CA ASN A 494 27.80 -52.43 -0.66
C ASN A 494 28.45 -51.40 0.24
N ALA A 495 29.51 -51.91 0.88
CA ALA A 495 30.36 -51.24 1.84
C ALA A 495 31.17 -50.08 1.23
N SER A 496 31.82 -49.34 2.13
CA SER A 496 32.78 -48.22 1.92
C SER A 496 32.17 -46.97 1.29
N TRP A 497 32.05 -45.83 1.99
CA TRP A 497 33.10 -45.04 2.63
C TRP A 497 32.61 -44.28 3.87
#